data_AF-A0A949XVW3-F1
#
_entry.id   AF-A0A949XVW3-F1
#
_cell.length_a   1.000
_cell.length_b   1.000
_cell.length_c   1.000
_cell.angle_alpha   90.00
_cell.angle_beta   90.00
_cell.angle_gamma   90.00
#
_symmetry.space_group_name_H-M   'P 1'
#
loop_
_entity.id
_entity.type
_entity.pdbx_description
1 polymer ?
#
loop_
_entity_poly.entity_id
_entity_poly.type
_entity_poly.pdbx_seq_one_letter_code
_entity_poly.pdbx_strand_id
1 'polypeptide(L)'
;GRGAPGADASNESVDLPGRNVLLLSKALVWCHLRGVPELALAVLKGNPFADATPEFFEAFQGAVNRAIGGSMRVVRPFSGLSKAEVMRRGRDLPLERTFSCIRPLRGLHCGRCSKCAERRRAFVESGIADRTEYADAP
;
A
#
# COMPACT_ATOMS: atom_id res chain seq x y z
N GLY A 1 -4.77 -5.70 -14.91
CA GLY A 1 -4.55 -7.01 -15.57
C GLY A 1 -5.86 -7.58 -16.06
N ARG A 2 -5.80 -8.64 -16.86
CA ARG A 2 -6.96 -9.51 -17.13
C ARG A 2 -7.36 -10.19 -15.81
N GLY A 3 -8.67 -10.42 -15.59
CA GLY A 3 -9.17 -11.09 -14.38
C GLY A 3 -9.09 -10.29 -13.08
N ALA A 4 -9.03 -8.94 -13.14
CA ALA A 4 -9.01 -8.13 -11.92
C ALA A 4 -10.34 -8.27 -11.14
N PRO A 5 -10.28 -8.49 -9.81
CA PRO A 5 -11.50 -8.65 -9.02
C PRO A 5 -12.43 -7.44 -9.08
N GLY A 6 -13.74 -7.70 -9.09
CA GLY A 6 -14.78 -6.67 -9.08
C GLY A 6 -14.90 -5.95 -7.73
N ALA A 7 -15.81 -4.98 -7.65
CA ALA A 7 -16.01 -4.14 -6.46
C ALA A 7 -16.28 -4.94 -5.17
N ASP A 8 -17.01 -6.04 -5.29
CA ASP A 8 -17.48 -6.87 -4.15
C ASP A 8 -16.54 -8.04 -3.83
N ALA A 9 -15.40 -8.13 -4.50
CA ALA A 9 -14.45 -9.20 -4.26
C ALA A 9 -13.75 -9.05 -2.90
N SER A 10 -13.46 -10.18 -2.26
CA SER A 10 -12.78 -10.23 -0.97
C SER A 10 -11.32 -9.78 -1.08
N ASN A 11 -10.70 -9.39 0.03
CA ASN A 11 -9.30 -8.93 0.03
C ASN A 11 -8.31 -10.05 -0.31
N GLU A 12 -8.67 -11.30 -0.03
CA GLU A 12 -7.90 -12.50 -0.36
C GLU A 12 -7.75 -12.67 -1.87
N SER A 13 -8.68 -12.14 -2.68
CA SER A 13 -8.63 -12.18 -4.15
C SER A 13 -7.44 -11.40 -4.75
N VAL A 14 -6.75 -10.60 -3.94
CA VAL A 14 -5.53 -9.87 -4.33
C VAL A 14 -4.31 -10.27 -3.50
N ASP A 15 -4.38 -11.37 -2.75
CA ASP A 15 -3.26 -11.87 -1.97
C ASP A 15 -2.14 -12.39 -2.87
N LEU A 16 -0.91 -12.07 -2.49
CA LEU A 16 0.32 -12.51 -3.13
C LEU A 16 1.24 -13.03 -2.00
N PRO A 17 1.24 -14.34 -1.72
CA PRO A 17 1.92 -14.90 -0.57
C PRO A 17 3.40 -14.51 -0.52
N GLY A 18 3.82 -13.93 0.61
CA GLY A 18 5.23 -13.57 0.88
C GLY A 18 5.78 -12.45 0.00
N ARG A 19 4.94 -11.67 -0.69
CA ARG A 19 5.40 -10.57 -1.55
C ARG A 19 6.28 -9.58 -0.79
N ASN A 20 5.95 -9.24 0.46
CA ASN A 20 6.75 -8.27 1.22
C ASN A 20 8.15 -8.83 1.57
N VAL A 21 8.36 -10.14 1.67
CA VAL A 21 9.69 -10.74 1.85
C VAL A 21 10.61 -10.32 0.69
N LEU A 22 10.14 -10.47 -0.55
CA LEU A 22 10.91 -10.12 -1.74
C LEU A 22 11.16 -8.60 -1.83
N LEU A 23 10.12 -7.81 -1.61
CA LEU A 23 10.21 -6.34 -1.73
C LEU A 23 11.14 -5.75 -0.68
N LEU A 24 11.02 -6.18 0.58
CA LEU A 24 11.84 -5.69 1.69
C LEU A 24 13.30 -6.13 1.57
N SER A 25 13.57 -7.37 1.14
CA SER A 25 14.94 -7.86 0.92
C SER A 25 15.72 -6.88 0.05
N LYS A 26 15.15 -6.52 -1.11
CA LYS A 26 15.80 -5.62 -2.06
C LYS A 26 15.91 -4.20 -1.52
N ALA A 27 14.83 -3.66 -0.95
CA ALA A 27 14.80 -2.28 -0.48
C ALA A 27 15.76 -2.03 0.68
N LEU A 28 15.82 -2.94 1.67
CA LEU A 28 16.70 -2.79 2.83
C LEU A 28 18.18 -2.86 2.45
N VAL A 29 18.55 -3.81 1.59
CA VAL A 29 19.94 -3.91 1.08
C VAL A 29 20.30 -2.64 0.30
N TRP A 30 19.38 -2.14 -0.55
CA TRP A 30 19.62 -0.91 -1.29
C TRP A 30 19.81 0.29 -0.36
N CYS A 31 18.95 0.45 0.67
CA CYS A 31 19.08 1.52 1.64
C CYS A 31 20.42 1.48 2.37
N HIS A 32 20.84 0.30 2.82
CA HIS A 32 22.13 0.10 3.46
C HIS A 32 23.30 0.51 2.58
N LEU A 33 23.33 0.03 1.32
CA LEU A 33 24.38 0.38 0.35
C LEU A 33 24.45 1.88 0.03
N ARG A 34 23.38 2.64 0.33
CA ARG A 34 23.27 4.08 0.08
C ARG A 34 23.34 4.93 1.35
N GLY A 35 23.55 4.33 2.52
CA GLY A 35 23.56 5.05 3.78
C GLY A 35 22.21 5.68 4.15
N VAL A 36 21.10 5.14 3.62
CA VAL A 36 19.74 5.55 4.00
C VAL A 36 19.35 4.72 5.23
N PRO A 37 19.18 5.33 6.42
CA PRO A 37 19.06 4.57 7.67
C PRO A 37 17.68 3.94 7.87
N GLU A 38 16.68 4.39 7.12
CA GLU A 38 15.28 4.01 7.31
C GLU A 38 14.58 3.64 6.01
N LEU A 39 13.74 2.62 6.09
CA LEU A 39 12.77 2.25 5.08
C LEU A 39 11.36 2.44 5.65
N ALA A 40 10.60 3.38 5.08
CA ALA A 40 9.22 3.61 5.46
C ALA A 40 8.26 2.76 4.63
N LEU A 41 7.32 2.09 5.30
CA LEU A 41 6.27 1.27 4.68
C LEU A 41 4.89 1.81 5.02
N ALA A 42 4.03 1.92 4.00
CA ALA A 42 2.67 2.43 4.13
C ALA A 42 1.65 1.32 4.48
N VAL A 43 1.99 0.44 5.43
CA VAL A 43 1.04 -0.56 5.95
C VAL A 43 -0.02 0.15 6.79
N LEU A 44 -1.29 -0.22 6.59
CA LEU A 44 -2.43 0.36 7.30
C LEU A 44 -2.92 -0.54 8.43
N LYS A 45 -3.76 0.01 9.30
CA LYS A 45 -4.48 -0.75 10.33
C LYS A 45 -5.35 -1.84 9.70
N GLY A 46 -5.35 -3.03 10.31
CA GLY A 46 -6.22 -4.15 9.92
C GLY A 46 -5.79 -4.85 8.63
N ASN A 47 -4.52 -4.76 8.24
CA ASN A 47 -3.99 -5.54 7.13
C ASN A 47 -4.05 -7.04 7.49
N PRO A 48 -4.72 -7.89 6.67
CA PRO A 48 -4.96 -9.29 7.02
C PRO A 48 -3.77 -10.22 6.70
N PHE A 49 -2.73 -9.75 6.02
CA PHE A 49 -1.67 -10.61 5.50
C PHE A 49 -0.58 -10.89 6.55
N ALA A 50 -0.12 -12.14 6.60
CA ALA A 50 0.92 -12.58 7.54
C ALA A 50 2.26 -11.84 7.36
N ASP A 51 2.55 -11.37 6.14
CA ASP A 51 3.75 -10.58 5.82
C ASP A 51 3.56 -9.07 6.05
N ALA A 52 2.53 -8.68 6.81
CA ALA A 52 2.21 -7.30 7.14
C ALA A 52 1.97 -7.05 8.65
N THR A 53 2.37 -8.00 9.51
CA THR A 53 2.19 -7.88 10.97
C THR A 53 3.38 -7.18 11.65
N PRO A 54 3.19 -6.63 12.87
CA PRO A 54 4.27 -6.07 13.66
C PRO A 54 5.49 -6.99 13.79
N GLU A 55 5.23 -8.24 14.15
CA GLU A 55 6.19 -9.29 14.43
C GLU A 55 6.97 -9.69 13.18
N PHE A 56 6.30 -9.75 12.02
CA PHE A 56 6.96 -10.03 10.74
C PHE A 56 8.04 -8.98 10.45
N PHE A 57 7.69 -7.69 10.54
CA PHE A 57 8.64 -6.63 10.21
C PHE A 57 9.81 -6.57 11.20
N GLU A 58 9.57 -6.81 12.49
CA GLU A 58 10.62 -6.84 13.51
C GLU A 58 11.59 -8.01 13.28
N ALA A 59 11.07 -9.21 13.06
CA ALA A 59 11.87 -10.39 12.75
C ALA A 59 12.67 -10.20 11.46
N PHE A 60 12.02 -9.69 10.40
CA PHE A 60 12.66 -9.48 9.10
C PHE A 60 13.76 -8.42 9.16
N GLN A 61 13.51 -7.29 9.83
CA GLN A 61 14.51 -6.25 10.07
C GLN A 61 15.72 -6.82 10.81
N GLY A 62 15.50 -7.62 11.86
CA GLY A 62 16.58 -8.26 12.61
C GLY A 62 17.40 -9.23 11.76
N ALA A 63 16.75 -10.04 10.92
CA ALA A 63 17.44 -10.96 10.02
C ALA A 63 18.34 -10.23 9.02
N VAL A 64 17.81 -9.19 8.36
CA VAL A 64 18.59 -8.40 7.40
C VAL A 64 19.76 -7.69 8.08
N ASN A 65 19.53 -7.06 9.24
CA ASN A 65 20.59 -6.36 9.99
C ASN A 65 21.74 -7.28 10.38
N ARG A 66 21.47 -8.54 10.75
CA ARG A 66 22.53 -9.53 11.00
C ARG A 66 23.32 -9.87 9.73
N ALA A 67 22.63 -10.02 8.60
CA ALA A 67 23.26 -10.37 7.33
C ALA A 67 24.16 -9.26 6.77
N ILE A 68 23.76 -7.99 6.95
CA ILE A 68 24.50 -6.83 6.43
C ILE A 68 25.44 -6.19 7.47
N GLY A 69 25.42 -6.66 8.73
CA GLY A 69 26.17 -6.02 9.82
C GLY A 69 25.75 -4.58 10.09
N GLY A 70 24.44 -4.27 10.00
CA GLY A 70 23.92 -2.90 10.01
C GLY A 70 22.78 -2.67 11.01
N SER A 71 22.22 -1.46 10.97
CA SER A 71 21.18 -0.98 11.90
C SER A 71 19.99 -0.32 11.18
N MET A 72 19.59 -0.89 10.05
CA MET A 72 18.42 -0.44 9.29
C MET A 72 17.16 -0.44 10.14
N ARG A 73 16.34 0.61 9.99
CA ARG A 73 15.01 0.69 10.61
C ARG A 73 13.89 0.56 9.58
N VAL A 74 12.92 -0.30 9.85
CA VAL A 74 11.66 -0.41 9.13
C VAL A 74 10.61 0.37 9.92
N VAL A 75 10.19 1.51 9.38
CA VAL A 75 9.18 2.37 10.01
C VAL A 75 7.83 2.24 9.30
N ARG A 76 6.73 2.25 10.06
CA ARG A 76 5.37 2.01 9.55
C ARG A 76 4.44 3.13 10.03
N PRO A 77 4.54 4.34 9.48
CA PRO A 77 3.87 5.53 10.02
C PRO A 77 2.33 5.44 10.01
N PHE A 78 1.75 4.50 9.26
CA PHE A 78 0.31 4.35 9.10
C PHE A 78 -0.26 3.06 9.70
N SER A 79 0.53 2.25 10.41
CA SER A 79 0.10 0.94 10.93
C SER A 79 -1.10 1.02 11.88
N GLY A 80 -1.26 2.15 12.59
CA GLY A 80 -2.39 2.41 13.47
C GLY A 80 -3.56 3.15 12.83
N LEU A 81 -3.47 3.51 11.54
CA LEU A 81 -4.44 4.36 10.85
C LEU A 81 -5.28 3.57 9.84
N SER A 82 -6.57 3.84 9.83
CA SER A 82 -7.49 3.48 8.75
C SER A 82 -7.18 4.25 7.48
N LYS A 83 -7.70 3.75 6.35
CA LYS A 83 -7.57 4.41 5.04
C LYS A 83 -8.08 5.85 5.06
N ALA A 84 -9.25 6.07 5.65
CA ALA A 84 -9.86 7.40 5.76
C ALA A 84 -9.01 8.36 6.61
N GLU A 85 -8.39 7.88 7.69
CA GLU A 85 -7.48 8.68 8.52
C GLU A 85 -6.21 9.07 7.74
N VAL A 86 -5.62 8.14 6.99
CA VAL A 86 -4.46 8.44 6.13
C VAL A 86 -4.84 9.46 5.06
N MET A 87 -6.02 9.32 4.43
CA MET A 87 -6.49 10.29 3.45
C MET A 87 -6.72 11.67 4.05
N ARG A 88 -7.31 11.77 5.25
CA ARG A 88 -7.45 13.04 5.97
C ARG A 88 -6.09 13.69 6.29
N ARG A 89 -5.08 12.89 6.65
CA ARG A 89 -3.71 13.39 6.87
C ARG A 89 -3.06 13.95 5.60
N GLY A 90 -3.40 13.39 4.44
CA GLY A 90 -2.91 13.81 3.13
C GLY A 90 -3.86 14.72 2.35
N ARG A 91 -4.85 15.33 3.01
CA ARG A 91 -5.96 16.05 2.33
C ARG A 91 -5.52 17.18 1.40
N ASP A 92 -4.36 17.78 1.68
CA ASP A 92 -3.81 18.91 0.92
C ASP A 92 -2.82 18.46 -0.18
N LEU A 93 -2.60 17.14 -0.32
CA LEU A 93 -1.79 16.57 -1.39
C LEU A 93 -2.63 16.36 -2.66
N PRO A 94 -2.00 16.34 -3.85
CA PRO A 94 -2.71 16.11 -5.11
C PRO A 94 -3.08 14.61 -5.27
N LEU A 95 -4.10 14.16 -4.53
CA LEU A 95 -4.53 12.77 -4.49
C LEU A 95 -4.99 12.24 -5.86
N GLU A 96 -5.44 13.11 -6.75
CA GLU A 96 -5.78 12.80 -8.15
C GLU A 96 -4.58 12.34 -8.97
N ARG A 97 -3.35 12.67 -8.56
CA ARG A 97 -2.11 12.21 -9.21
C ARG A 97 -1.71 10.80 -8.78
N THR A 98 -2.38 10.22 -7.79
CA THR A 98 -2.09 8.86 -7.31
C THR A 98 -2.85 7.80 -8.10
N PHE A 99 -2.26 6.62 -8.27
CA PHE A 99 -2.84 5.54 -9.03
C PHE A 99 -3.13 4.30 -8.17
N SER A 100 -4.37 3.81 -8.19
CA SER A 100 -4.80 2.65 -7.38
C SER A 100 -5.44 1.54 -8.21
N CYS A 101 -5.81 1.82 -9.46
CA CYS A 101 -6.56 0.89 -10.28
C CYS A 101 -5.73 -0.34 -10.66
N ILE A 102 -6.30 -1.53 -10.49
CA ILE A 102 -5.66 -2.82 -10.86
C ILE A 102 -6.10 -3.30 -12.25
N ARG A 103 -6.98 -2.56 -12.93
CA ARG A 103 -7.43 -2.81 -14.31
C ARG A 103 -7.56 -1.47 -15.05
N PRO A 104 -6.45 -0.75 -15.30
CA PRO A 104 -6.51 0.52 -16.02
C PRO A 104 -7.15 0.35 -17.41
N LEU A 105 -7.92 1.34 -17.83
CA LEU A 105 -8.48 1.43 -19.18
C LEU A 105 -8.01 2.75 -19.80
N ARG A 106 -7.23 2.67 -20.89
CA ARG A 106 -6.67 3.85 -21.58
C ARG A 106 -5.90 4.80 -20.63
N GLY A 107 -5.18 4.24 -19.66
CA GLY A 107 -4.40 5.01 -18.67
C GLY A 107 -5.22 5.57 -17.51
N LEU A 108 -6.55 5.43 -17.51
CA LEU A 108 -7.43 5.90 -16.44
C LEU A 108 -7.80 4.77 -15.48
N HIS A 109 -8.26 5.16 -14.28
CA HIS A 109 -8.88 4.22 -13.34
C HIS A 109 -10.17 3.66 -13.95
N CYS A 110 -10.35 2.34 -14.02
CA CYS A 110 -11.55 1.77 -14.65
C CYS A 110 -12.86 2.05 -13.92
N GLY A 111 -12.83 2.46 -12.65
CA GLY A 111 -14.05 2.73 -11.88
C GLY A 111 -14.76 1.48 -11.32
N ARG A 112 -14.46 0.27 -11.83
CA ARG A 112 -15.20 -0.97 -11.48
C ARG A 112 -14.44 -2.02 -10.67
N CYS A 113 -13.11 -2.00 -10.66
CA CYS A 113 -12.33 -3.01 -9.92
C CYS A 113 -12.39 -2.78 -8.40
N SER A 114 -12.09 -3.82 -7.61
CA SER A 114 -12.05 -3.77 -6.13
C SER A 114 -11.30 -2.55 -5.59
N LYS A 115 -10.11 -2.25 -6.14
CA LYS A 115 -9.32 -1.09 -5.74
C LYS A 115 -9.87 0.27 -6.16
N CYS A 116 -10.65 0.36 -7.24
CA CYS A 116 -11.38 1.59 -7.56
C CYS A 116 -12.54 1.80 -6.58
N ALA A 117 -13.26 0.73 -6.24
CA ALA A 117 -14.33 0.76 -5.23
C ALA A 117 -13.79 1.13 -3.83
N GLU A 118 -12.66 0.55 -3.41
CA GLU A 118 -11.97 0.93 -2.16
C GLU A 118 -11.58 2.41 -2.16
N ARG A 119 -11.00 2.91 -3.28
CA ARG A 119 -10.62 4.31 -3.43
C ARG A 119 -11.82 5.26 -3.31
N ARG A 120 -12.91 5.00 -4.04
CA ARG A 120 -14.13 5.83 -3.99
C ARG A 120 -14.71 5.88 -2.58
N ARG A 121 -14.85 4.70 -1.93
CA ARG A 121 -15.31 4.61 -0.53
C ARG A 121 -14.44 5.45 0.40
N ALA A 122 -13.13 5.36 0.25
CA ALA A 122 -12.21 6.10 1.10
C ALA A 122 -12.28 7.63 0.89
N PHE A 123 -12.54 8.13 -0.32
CA PHE A 123 -12.84 9.56 -0.54
C PHE A 123 -14.12 9.99 0.18
N VAL A 124 -15.19 9.19 0.07
CA VAL A 124 -16.46 9.44 0.77
C VAL A 124 -16.26 9.45 2.29
N GLU A 125 -15.64 8.41 2.84
CA GLU A 125 -15.39 8.27 4.29
C GLU A 125 -14.43 9.33 4.86
N SER A 126 -13.54 9.89 4.02
CA SER A 126 -12.62 10.95 4.43
C SER A 126 -13.22 12.36 4.29
N GLY A 127 -14.38 12.51 3.64
CA GLY A 127 -14.99 13.80 3.35
C GLY A 127 -14.20 14.64 2.34
N ILE A 128 -13.36 13.99 1.52
CA ILE A 128 -12.52 14.64 0.51
C ILE A 128 -13.17 14.45 -0.86
N ALA A 129 -13.21 15.51 -1.67
CA ALA A 129 -13.70 15.44 -3.03
C ALA A 129 -12.81 14.53 -3.89
N ASP A 130 -13.40 13.49 -4.48
CA ASP A 130 -12.72 12.61 -5.43
C ASP A 130 -12.59 13.32 -6.79
N ARG A 131 -11.36 13.73 -7.12
CA ARG A 131 -11.01 14.36 -8.40
C ARG A 131 -10.43 13.37 -9.42
N THR A 132 -10.52 12.07 -9.16
CA THR A 132 -10.01 11.06 -10.10
C THR A 132 -10.86 10.98 -11.36
N GLU A 133 -10.19 11.01 -12.51
CA GLU A 133 -10.81 10.72 -13.80
C GLU A 133 -10.95 9.20 -13.97
N TYR A 134 -12.18 8.73 -14.07
CA TYR A 134 -12.51 7.32 -14.25
C TYR A 134 -12.92 7.04 -15.70
N ALA A 135 -12.48 5.90 -16.25
CA ALA A 135 -12.83 5.48 -17.61
C ALA A 135 -14.33 5.14 -17.74
N ASP A 136 -14.89 4.53 -16.71
CA ASP A 136 -16.31 4.29 -16.59
C ASP A 136 -16.86 5.19 -15.47
N ALA A 137 -17.90 5.96 -15.78
CA ALA A 137 -18.72 6.59 -14.78
C ALA A 137 -19.38 5.50 -13.90
N PRO A 138 -19.63 5.78 -12.61
CA PRO A 138 -20.36 4.86 -11.74
C PRO A 138 -21.72 4.47 -12.34
#